data_AF-A0A397S9Z3-F1
#
_entry.id   AF-A0A397S9Z3-F1
#
_cell.length_a   1.000
_cell.length_b   1.000
_cell.length_c   1.000
_cell.angle_alpha   90.00
_cell.angle_beta   90.00
_cell.angle_gamma   90.00
#
_symmetry.space_group_name_H-M   'P 1'
#
loop_
_entity.id
_entity.type
_entity.pdbx_description
1 polymer ?
#
loop_
_entity_poly.entity_id
_entity_poly.type
_entity_poly.pdbx_seq_one_letter_code
_entity_poly.pdbx_strand_id
1 'polypeptide(L)'
;MWEFTSGIPPFSKRAHDHRLILSICKGERPEIIKNIPKCYIALMEKCWNSDPIKRPTIMDLENIISQWLRYVNEYYILNGKKENDTEFQIGDNYQLRSDMYEFVNANKTISQGQVNSFIHSQACYTSRLITEILEQKNSECLDCIIEN
;
A
#
# COMPACT_ATOMS: atom_id res chain seq x y z
N MET A 1 2.03 0.81 -3.64
CA MET A 1 2.17 1.47 -2.32
C MET A 1 1.94 0.48 -1.18
N TRP A 2 0.76 -0.13 -1.07
CA TRP A 2 0.47 -1.06 0.05
C TRP A 2 1.30 -2.35 0.06
N GLU A 3 1.48 -3.00 -1.09
CA GLU A 3 2.31 -4.20 -1.20
C GLU A 3 3.78 -3.91 -0.83
N PHE A 4 4.27 -2.74 -1.22
CA PHE A 4 5.62 -2.28 -0.88
C PHE A 4 5.83 -2.14 0.63
N THR A 5 4.84 -1.62 1.36
CA THR A 5 4.96 -1.44 2.82
C THR A 5 4.66 -2.70 3.61
N SER A 6 3.79 -3.58 3.10
CA SER A 6 3.41 -4.82 3.78
C SER A 6 4.32 -6.01 3.47
N GLY A 7 5.00 -6.00 2.32
CA GLY A 7 5.73 -7.14 1.80
C GLY A 7 4.81 -8.32 1.39
N ILE A 8 3.50 -8.09 1.31
CA ILE A 8 2.50 -9.11 0.97
C ILE A 8 1.65 -8.58 -0.20
N PRO A 9 1.25 -9.44 -1.16
CA PRO A 9 0.25 -9.07 -2.15
C PRO A 9 -1.11 -8.75 -1.50
N PRO A 10 -1.85 -7.73 -1.94
CA PRO A 10 -3.14 -7.37 -1.34
C PRO A 10 -4.15 -8.51 -1.48
N PHE A 11 -4.96 -8.69 -0.43
CA PHE A 11 -6.01 -9.71 -0.35
C PHE A 11 -5.53 -11.17 -0.50
N SER A 12 -4.24 -11.46 -0.28
CA SER A 12 -3.61 -12.77 -0.50
C SER A 12 -4.21 -13.95 0.26
N LYS A 13 -4.94 -13.72 1.35
CA LYS A 13 -5.47 -14.77 2.22
C LYS A 13 -6.84 -15.32 1.82
N ARG A 14 -7.40 -14.91 0.67
CA ARG A 14 -8.72 -15.37 0.19
C ARG A 14 -8.78 -15.50 -1.33
N ALA A 15 -9.81 -16.16 -1.83
CA ALA A 15 -10.07 -16.29 -3.26
C ALA A 15 -10.25 -14.92 -3.94
N HIS A 16 -9.73 -14.79 -5.16
CA HIS A 16 -9.98 -13.63 -6.02
C HIS A 16 -11.19 -13.89 -6.91
N ASP A 17 -12.36 -13.98 -6.26
CA ASP A 17 -13.64 -14.31 -6.87
C ASP A 17 -14.58 -13.09 -6.96
N HIS A 18 -15.81 -13.31 -7.40
CA HIS A 18 -16.83 -12.26 -7.49
C HIS A 18 -17.15 -11.61 -6.13
N ARG A 19 -16.99 -12.32 -5.01
CA ARG A 19 -17.25 -11.78 -3.67
C ARG A 19 -16.21 -10.73 -3.31
N LEU A 20 -14.93 -11.01 -3.58
CA LEU A 20 -13.85 -10.03 -3.43
C LEU A 20 -14.13 -8.77 -4.27
N ILE A 21 -14.50 -8.94 -5.54
CA ILE A 21 -14.80 -7.82 -6.44
C ILE A 21 -15.91 -6.95 -5.84
N LEU A 22 -17.02 -7.55 -5.42
CA LEU A 22 -18.15 -6.82 -4.84
C LEU A 22 -17.77 -6.08 -3.56
N SER A 23 -16.95 -6.69 -2.69
CA SER A 23 -16.52 -6.05 -1.45
C SER A 23 -15.59 -4.85 -1.72
N ILE A 24 -14.69 -4.94 -2.70
CA ILE A 24 -13.85 -3.79 -3.13
C ILE A 24 -14.72 -2.66 -3.68
N CYS A 25 -15.72 -2.98 -4.51
CA CYS A 25 -16.68 -2.00 -5.02
C CYS A 25 -17.48 -1.34 -3.89
N LYS A 26 -17.75 -2.06 -2.80
CA LYS A 26 -18.39 -1.53 -1.58
C LYS A 26 -17.44 -0.76 -0.66
N GLY A 27 -16.17 -0.61 -1.04
CA GLY A 27 -15.20 0.20 -0.29
C GLY A 27 -14.20 -0.60 0.53
N GLU A 28 -14.19 -1.93 0.45
CA GLU A 28 -13.15 -2.72 1.13
C GLU A 28 -11.76 -2.36 0.58
N ARG A 29 -10.78 -2.19 1.48
CA ARG A 29 -9.38 -1.88 1.17
C ARG A 29 -8.46 -2.80 1.97
N PRO A 30 -7.21 -3.01 1.53
CA PRO A 30 -6.22 -3.75 2.29
C PRO A 30 -6.03 -3.15 3.70
N GLU A 31 -5.83 -4.03 4.69
CA GLU A 31 -5.63 -3.64 6.08
C GLU A 31 -4.35 -2.81 6.25
N ILE A 32 -4.42 -1.70 6.99
CA ILE A 32 -3.25 -0.90 7.32
C ILE A 32 -2.48 -1.60 8.45
N ILE A 33 -1.28 -2.08 8.14
CA ILE A 33 -0.40 -2.72 9.11
C ILE A 33 0.34 -1.68 9.99
N LYS A 34 0.85 -2.13 11.12
CA LYS A 34 1.60 -1.28 12.07
C LYS A 34 2.90 -0.76 11.46
N ASN A 35 3.43 0.31 12.03
CA ASN A 35 4.73 0.91 11.70
C ASN A 35 4.83 1.53 10.29
N ILE A 36 3.72 1.74 9.60
CA ILE A 36 3.68 2.57 8.39
C ILE A 36 3.56 4.05 8.81
N PRO A 37 4.37 4.97 8.24
CA PRO A 37 4.21 6.41 8.42
C PRO A 37 2.77 6.88 8.13
N LYS A 38 2.22 7.75 8.98
CA LYS A 38 0.85 8.28 8.84
C LYS A 38 0.71 9.09 7.56
N CYS A 39 1.72 9.88 7.20
CA CYS A 39 1.75 10.62 5.94
C CYS A 39 1.60 9.67 4.72
N TYR A 40 2.23 8.49 4.77
CA TYR A 40 2.14 7.47 3.73
C TYR A 40 0.77 6.77 3.72
N ILE A 41 0.19 6.48 4.90
CA ILE A 41 -1.19 5.96 5.02
C ILE A 41 -2.18 6.94 4.39
N ALA A 42 -2.10 8.22 4.75
CA ALA A 42 -2.98 9.25 4.21
C ALA A 42 -2.85 9.37 2.67
N LEU A 43 -1.64 9.22 2.13
CA LEU A 43 -1.43 9.20 0.68
C LEU A 43 -2.03 7.95 0.02
N MET A 44 -1.81 6.76 0.60
CA MET A 44 -2.45 5.52 0.14
C MET A 44 -3.98 5.65 0.12
N GLU A 45 -4.54 6.28 1.17
CA GLU A 45 -5.97 6.51 1.28
C GLU A 45 -6.55 7.42 0.21
N LYS A 46 -5.80 8.47 -0.15
CA LYS A 46 -6.15 9.32 -1.29
C LYS A 46 -6.07 8.55 -2.61
N CYS A 47 -5.07 7.71 -2.82
CA CYS A 47 -4.90 6.93 -4.05
C CYS A 47 -6.06 5.97 -4.34
N TRP A 48 -6.66 5.37 -3.31
CA TRP A 48 -7.77 4.42 -3.47
C TRP A 48 -9.14 5.00 -3.11
N ASN A 49 -9.28 6.33 -3.15
CA ASN A 49 -10.55 7.01 -2.89
C ASN A 49 -11.64 6.50 -3.86
N SER A 50 -12.85 6.29 -3.33
CA SER A 50 -13.98 5.84 -4.15
C SER A 50 -14.38 6.87 -5.21
N ASP A 51 -14.19 8.16 -4.91
CA ASP A 51 -14.34 9.25 -5.86
C ASP A 51 -13.04 9.43 -6.67
N PRO A 52 -13.04 9.15 -7.99
CA PRO A 52 -11.85 9.29 -8.82
C PRO A 52 -11.26 10.71 -8.84
N ILE A 53 -12.10 11.74 -8.66
CA ILE A 53 -11.67 13.15 -8.70
C ILE A 53 -10.82 13.49 -7.48
N LYS A 54 -11.01 12.78 -6.36
CA LYS A 54 -10.24 12.96 -5.12
C LYS A 54 -8.90 12.22 -5.13
N ARG A 55 -8.63 11.42 -6.18
CA ARG A 55 -7.36 10.71 -6.31
C ARG A 55 -6.28 11.67 -6.79
N PRO A 56 -5.05 11.58 -6.25
CA PRO A 56 -3.94 12.39 -6.73
C PRO A 56 -3.60 11.97 -8.16
N THR A 57 -3.15 12.94 -8.96
CA THR A 57 -2.56 12.64 -10.26
C THR A 57 -1.18 12.00 -10.08
N ILE A 58 -0.65 11.40 -11.15
CA ILE A 58 0.72 10.87 -11.12
C ILE A 58 1.76 11.96 -10.82
N MET A 59 1.51 13.19 -11.30
CA MET A 59 2.37 14.34 -11.07
C MET A 59 2.31 14.81 -9.61
N ASP A 60 1.13 14.76 -8.97
CA ASP A 60 1.00 15.02 -7.53
C ASP A 60 1.79 13.97 -6.72
N LEU A 61 1.66 12.69 -7.09
CA LEU A 61 2.38 11.60 -6.43
C LEU A 61 3.89 11.75 -6.55
N GLU A 62 4.39 12.02 -7.76
CA GLU A 62 5.80 12.26 -8.03
C GLU A 62 6.34 13.41 -7.17
N ASN A 63 5.61 14.53 -7.12
CA ASN A 63 6.01 15.69 -6.34
C ASN A 63 6.04 15.41 -4.83
N ILE A 64 5.01 14.73 -4.29
CA ILE A 64 4.95 14.37 -2.86
C ILE A 64 6.11 13.44 -2.50
N ILE A 65 6.28 12.35 -3.26
CA ILE A 65 7.31 11.34 -2.99
C ILE A 65 8.71 11.94 -3.13
N SER A 66 8.95 12.77 -4.16
CA SER A 66 10.25 13.42 -4.37
C SER A 66 10.62 14.36 -3.22
N GLN A 67 9.64 15.09 -2.67
CA GLN A 67 9.87 15.95 -1.51
C GLN A 67 10.19 15.16 -0.25
N TRP A 68 9.46 14.07 0.00
CA TRP A 68 9.78 13.16 1.12
C TRP A 68 11.19 12.57 0.98
N LEU A 69 11.54 12.07 -0.21
CA LEU A 69 12.87 11.51 -0.48
C LEU A 69 13.98 12.54 -0.26
N ARG A 70 13.78 13.79 -0.71
CA ARG A 70 14.73 14.88 -0.47
C ARG A 70 14.98 15.09 1.02
N TYR A 71 13.91 15.26 1.82
CA TYR A 71 14.04 15.50 3.26
C TYR A 71 14.66 14.32 4.00
N VAL A 72 14.26 13.09 3.66
CA VAL A 72 14.83 11.87 4.25
C VAL A 72 16.32 11.75 3.92
N ASN A 73 16.70 12.01 2.67
CA ASN A 73 18.10 11.97 2.25
C ASN A 73 18.93 13.05 2.97
N GLU A 74 18.43 14.28 3.06
CA GLU A 74 19.04 15.37 3.82
C GLU A 74 19.28 14.96 5.29
N TYR A 75 18.27 14.37 5.94
CA TYR A 75 18.40 13.87 7.31
C TYR A 75 19.57 12.87 7.47
N TYR A 76 19.68 11.88 6.57
CA TYR A 76 20.74 10.88 6.67
C TYR A 76 22.13 11.44 6.33
N ILE A 77 22.22 12.37 5.37
CA ILE A 77 23.49 13.07 5.06
C ILE A 77 23.99 13.85 6.27
N LEU A 78 23.09 14.59 6.95
CA LEU A 78 23.45 15.40 8.12
C LEU A 78 23.83 14.53 9.32
N ASN A 79 23.06 13.48 9.63
CA ASN A 79 23.37 12.60 10.76
C ASN A 79 24.54 11.64 10.51
N GLY A 80 24.91 11.41 9.24
CA GLY A 80 26.09 10.63 8.85
C GLY A 80 27.40 11.41 8.87
N LYS A 81 27.35 12.75 8.82
CA LYS A 81 28.52 13.63 8.90
C LYS A 81 28.81 13.96 10.37
N LYS A 82 29.88 13.38 10.93
CA LYS A 82 30.45 13.85 12.20
C LYS A 82 31.09 15.24 12.00
N GLU A 83 30.58 16.23 12.73
CA GLU A 83 31.24 17.47 13.18
C GLU A 83 32.10 18.29 12.18
N ASN A 84 31.54 18.81 11.08
CA ASN A 84 32.14 19.99 10.43
C ASN A 84 31.08 20.84 9.69
N ASP A 85 30.65 21.90 10.36
CA ASP A 85 30.01 23.13 9.86
C ASP A 85 29.26 23.07 8.53
N THR A 86 27.95 22.88 8.63
CA THR A 86 26.98 23.69 7.87
C THR A 86 25.63 23.49 8.52
N GLU A 87 25.24 24.45 9.36
CA GLU A 87 23.87 24.61 9.81
C GLU A 87 23.04 24.97 8.56
N PHE A 88 22.53 23.95 7.86
CA PHE A 88 21.66 24.14 6.72
C PHE A 88 20.22 23.92 7.13
N GLN A 89 19.42 24.93 6.85
CA GLN A 89 17.99 24.98 7.12
C GLN A 89 17.31 23.95 6.23
N ILE A 90 16.86 22.83 6.82
CA ILE A 90 15.74 22.07 6.26
C ILE A 90 14.70 23.12 5.91
N GLY A 91 14.29 23.23 4.64
CA GLY A 91 13.34 24.27 4.23
C GLY A 91 12.15 24.32 5.20
N ASP A 92 11.62 25.52 5.48
CA ASP A 92 10.66 25.80 6.56
C ASP A 92 9.27 25.13 6.41
N ASN A 93 9.16 24.08 5.58
CA ASN A 93 7.95 23.29 5.50
C ASN A 93 7.87 22.31 6.69
N TYR A 94 7.20 22.76 7.74
CA TYR A 94 6.93 21.98 8.94
C TYR A 94 6.30 20.60 8.63
N GLN A 95 5.40 20.53 7.64
CA GLN A 95 4.74 19.27 7.28
C GLN A 95 5.75 18.26 6.72
N LEU A 96 6.59 18.66 5.75
CA LEU A 96 7.60 17.76 5.17
C LEU A 96 8.64 17.31 6.20
N ARG A 97 9.01 18.19 7.12
CA ARG A 97 9.90 17.84 8.24
C ARG A 97 9.22 16.83 9.19
N SER A 98 7.94 17.01 9.48
CA SER A 98 7.17 16.05 10.28
C SER A 98 7.09 14.69 9.57
N ASP A 99 6.70 14.68 8.29
CA ASP A 99 6.61 13.47 7.46
C ASP A 99 7.95 12.72 7.43
N MET A 100 9.06 13.43 7.23
CA MET A 100 10.41 12.89 7.28
C MET A 100 10.70 12.16 8.59
N TYR A 101 10.37 12.76 9.74
CA TYR A 101 10.58 12.09 11.03
C TYR A 101 9.73 10.83 11.19
N GLU A 102 8.53 10.78 10.61
CA GLU A 102 7.73 9.54 10.59
C GLU A 102 8.45 8.43 9.81
N PHE A 103 9.01 8.73 8.63
CA PHE A 103 9.79 7.76 7.85
C PHE A 103 11.05 7.28 8.58
N VAL A 104 11.81 8.20 9.20
CA VAL A 104 13.01 7.86 9.97
C VAL A 104 12.68 6.95 11.15
N ASN A 105 11.61 7.25 11.89
CA ASN A 105 11.21 6.47 13.05
C ASN A 105 10.66 5.10 12.64
N ALA A 106 9.89 5.03 11.55
CA ALA A 106 9.45 3.78 10.98
C ALA A 106 10.64 2.89 10.61
N ASN A 107 11.66 3.44 9.93
CA ASN A 107 12.85 2.71 9.53
C ASN A 107 13.64 2.11 10.72
N LYS A 108 13.76 2.86 11.82
CA LYS A 108 14.41 2.37 13.06
C LYS A 108 13.68 1.17 13.70
N THR A 109 12.38 1.06 13.47
CA THR A 109 11.52 0.05 14.10
C THR A 109 11.45 -1.25 13.28
N ILE A 110 12.06 -1.29 12.09
CA ILE A 110 12.08 -2.49 11.24
C ILE A 110 13.03 -3.53 11.85
N SER A 111 12.55 -4.27 12.85
CA SER A 111 13.10 -5.58 13.22
C SER A 111 12.41 -6.60 12.31
N GLN A 112 13.16 -7.16 11.35
CA GLN A 112 12.64 -8.07 10.32
C GLN A 112 11.97 -9.30 10.95
N GLY A 113 10.63 -9.26 11.05
CA GLY A 113 9.83 -10.47 11.17
C GLY A 113 9.66 -11.06 9.78
N GLN A 114 10.07 -12.32 9.59
CA GLN A 114 9.73 -13.06 8.37
C GLN A 114 8.22 -13.11 8.24
N VAL A 115 7.69 -12.49 7.19
CA VAL A 115 6.28 -12.57 6.86
C VAL A 115 6.09 -13.85 6.05
N ASN A 116 5.86 -14.97 6.73
CA ASN A 116 5.36 -16.18 6.09
C ASN A 116 3.94 -15.89 5.58
N SER A 117 3.83 -15.39 4.35
CA SER A 117 2.54 -15.15 3.73
C SER A 117 2.13 -16.36 2.91
N PHE A 118 1.25 -17.18 3.48
CA PHE A 118 0.48 -18.14 2.69
C PHE A 118 -0.43 -17.37 1.71
N ILE A 119 -0.31 -17.69 0.42
CA ILE A 119 -1.17 -17.16 -0.64
C ILE A 119 -2.27 -18.18 -0.90
N HIS A 120 -3.52 -17.74 -0.87
CA HIS A 120 -4.67 -18.57 -1.19
C HIS A 120 -4.54 -19.12 -2.61
N SER A 121 -4.81 -20.41 -2.82
CA SER A 121 -4.63 -21.08 -4.12
C SER A 121 -5.45 -20.43 -5.26
N GLN A 122 -6.59 -19.83 -4.92
CA GLN A 122 -7.46 -19.09 -5.85
C GLN A 122 -7.17 -17.56 -5.89
N ALA A 123 -6.12 -17.08 -5.22
CA ALA A 123 -5.65 -15.71 -5.42
C ALA A 123 -4.95 -15.60 -6.77
N CYS A 124 -5.18 -14.50 -7.49
CA CYS A 124 -4.60 -14.28 -8.80
C CYS A 124 -4.23 -12.81 -9.02
N TYR A 125 -2.99 -12.59 -9.44
CA TYR A 125 -2.40 -11.27 -9.63
C TYR A 125 -2.11 -10.95 -11.11
N THR A 126 -2.61 -11.81 -12.01
CA THR A 126 -2.57 -11.59 -13.45
C THR A 126 -3.97 -11.21 -13.95
N SER A 127 -4.03 -10.47 -15.06
CA SER A 127 -5.28 -10.08 -15.69
C SER A 127 -6.13 -11.29 -16.10
N ARG A 128 -7.45 -11.22 -15.87
CA ARG A 128 -8.46 -12.22 -16.24
C ARG A 128 -9.77 -11.53 -16.59
N LEU A 129 -10.61 -12.15 -17.41
CA LEU A 129 -11.91 -11.57 -17.76
C LEU A 129 -12.88 -11.69 -16.57
N ILE A 130 -13.68 -10.65 -16.34
CA ILE A 130 -14.70 -10.71 -15.29
C ILE A 130 -15.76 -11.78 -15.58
N THR A 131 -16.03 -12.06 -16.85
CA THR A 131 -16.95 -13.11 -17.29
C THR A 131 -16.46 -14.49 -16.86
N GLU A 132 -15.16 -14.78 -17.00
CA GLU A 132 -14.56 -16.05 -16.54
C GLU A 132 -14.72 -16.24 -15.02
N ILE A 133 -14.58 -15.16 -14.25
CA ILE A 133 -14.75 -15.19 -12.79
C ILE A 133 -16.21 -15.46 -12.40
N LEU A 134 -17.16 -14.94 -13.19
CA LEU A 134 -18.59 -15.13 -12.97
C LEU A 134 -19.06 -16.52 -13.44
N GLU A 135 -18.44 -17.07 -14.48
CA GLU A 135 -18.75 -18.41 -15.02
C GLU A 135 -18.27 -19.55 -14.11
N GLN A 136 -17.20 -19.37 -13.32
CA GLN A 136 -16.78 -20.32 -12.30
C GLN A 136 -17.89 -20.65 -11.29
N LYS A 137 -18.80 -19.70 -11.02
CA LYS A 137 -20.01 -19.93 -10.20
C LYS A 137 -20.98 -20.94 -10.83
N ASN A 138 -21.10 -20.95 -12.15
CA ASN A 138 -22.02 -21.83 -12.87
C ASN A 138 -21.48 -23.27 -12.92
N SER A 139 -20.16 -23.46 -12.85
CA SER A 139 -19.53 -24.78 -12.77
C SER A 139 -19.65 -25.42 -11.38
N GLU A 140 -19.52 -24.64 -10.30
CA GLU A 140 -19.66 -25.14 -8.92
C GLU A 140 -21.12 -25.42 -8.51
N CYS A 141 -22.09 -25.02 -9.34
CA CYS A 141 -23.53 -25.20 -9.09
C CYS A 141 -24.16 -26.40 -9.83
N LEU A 142 -23.38 -27.16 -10.60
CA LEU A 142 -23.86 -28.31 -11.36
C LEU A 142 -23.63 -29.68 -10.68
N ASP A 143 -22.88 -29.73 -9.58
CA ASP A 143 -22.64 -30.98 -8.83
C ASP A 143 -23.71 -31.30 -7.77
N CYS A 144 -24.80 -30.52 -7.68
CA CYS A 144 -25.86 -30.72 -6.69
C CYS A 144 -27.25 -31.03 -7.28
N ILE A 145 -27.36 -31.40 -8.56
CA ILE A 145 -28.63 -31.89 -9.13
C ILE A 145 -28.39 -33.22 -9.84
N ILE A 146 -28.13 -34.28 -9.06
CA ILE A 146 -28.40 -35.66 -9.48
C ILE A 146 -29.01 -36.41 -8.28
N GLU A 147 -30.22 -36.95 -8.53
CA GLU A 147 -30.99 -38.00 -7.80
C GLU A 147 -31.61 -37.63 -6.43
N ASN A 148 -32.90 -37.82 -6.14
CA ASN A 148 -33.99 -38.64 -6.71
C ASN A 148 -35.33 -37.90 -6.68
#